data_AF-A0A3C1N4V3-F1
#
_entry.id   AF-A0A3C1N4V3-F1
#
_cell.length_a   1.000
_cell.length_b   1.000
_cell.length_c   1.000
_cell.angle_alpha   90.00
_cell.angle_beta   90.00
_cell.angle_gamma   90.00
#
_symmetry.space_group_name_H-M   'P 1'
#
loop_
_entity.id
_entity.type
_entity.pdbx_description
1 polymer ?
#
loop_
_entity_poly.entity_id
_entity_poly.type
_entity_poly.pdbx_seq_one_letter_code
_entity_poly.pdbx_strand_id
1 'polypeptide(L)'
;SLIDYEVTLVGEVNNGEPTVEIRIQVPVTSLCPCSKEISDYGAHNQRSHVTAKVKSTQFIWIEEIIDIIEAEASCELYGLLKRPDEKFVTEKAYDNPKFVEDLVRDIARKFNEDERIEAYSVEAENFESIHNHSAYAQITRGLDS
;
A
#
# COMPACT_ATOMS: atom_id res chain seq x y z
N SER A 1 -7.88 -8.38 16.30
CA SER A 1 -8.40 -7.03 16.53
C SER A 1 -9.00 -6.52 15.23
N LEU A 2 -9.74 -5.41 15.25
CA LEU A 2 -10.17 -4.74 14.01
C LEU A 2 -9.09 -3.76 13.55
N ILE A 3 -9.00 -3.53 12.24
CA ILE A 3 -8.25 -2.46 11.58
C ILE A 3 -9.26 -1.75 10.68
N ASP A 4 -9.18 -0.42 10.66
CA ASP A 4 -10.04 0.43 9.84
C ASP A 4 -9.31 0.82 8.55
N TYR A 5 -10.02 0.78 7.43
CA TYR A 5 -9.55 1.23 6.12
C TYR A 5 -10.50 2.29 5.57
N GLU A 6 -9.97 3.31 4.92
CA GLU A 6 -10.79 4.32 4.24
C GLU A 6 -11.07 3.88 2.81
N VAL A 7 -12.35 3.68 2.49
CA VAL A 7 -12.79 3.19 1.18
C VAL A 7 -13.82 4.15 0.57
N THR A 8 -13.63 4.47 -0.70
CA THR A 8 -14.60 5.20 -1.51
C THR A 8 -14.95 4.39 -2.74
N LEU A 9 -16.24 4.21 -3.00
CA LEU A 9 -16.76 3.61 -4.23
C LEU A 9 -17.34 4.70 -5.12
N VAL A 10 -16.83 4.81 -6.34
CA VAL A 10 -17.32 5.77 -7.33
C VAL A 10 -17.96 4.99 -8.48
N GLY A 11 -19.23 5.27 -8.75
CA GLY A 11 -19.95 4.74 -9.90
C GLY A 11 -20.16 5.83 -10.94
N GLU A 12 -19.80 5.56 -12.18
CA GLU A 12 -20.03 6.46 -13.31
C GLU A 12 -20.77 5.73 -14.43
N VAL A 13 -21.51 6.47 -15.26
CA VAL A 13 -22.17 5.93 -16.45
C VAL A 13 -21.82 6.82 -17.63
N ASN A 14 -21.07 6.27 -18.58
CA ASN A 14 -20.62 6.97 -19.78
C ASN A 14 -21.22 6.30 -21.02
N ASN A 15 -22.03 7.03 -21.80
CA ASN A 15 -22.74 6.50 -22.98
C ASN A 15 -23.58 5.23 -22.71
N GLY A 16 -24.09 5.07 -21.49
CA GLY A 16 -24.86 3.90 -21.07
C GLY A 16 -24.02 2.75 -20.52
N GLU A 17 -22.70 2.84 -20.56
CA GLU A 17 -21.78 1.86 -19.97
C GLU A 17 -21.43 2.26 -18.53
N PRO A 18 -21.78 1.45 -17.52
CA PRO A 18 -21.43 1.71 -16.14
C PRO A 18 -19.96 1.33 -15.86
N THR A 19 -19.26 2.16 -15.10
CA THR A 19 -17.92 1.87 -14.58
C THR A 19 -17.88 2.06 -13.08
N VAL A 20 -17.11 1.23 -12.39
CA VAL A 20 -16.86 1.36 -10.95
C VAL A 20 -15.37 1.59 -10.73
N GLU A 21 -15.07 2.62 -9.96
CA GLU A 21 -13.73 2.87 -9.43
C GLU A 21 -13.76 2.67 -7.91
N ILE A 22 -12.83 1.87 -7.42
CA ILE A 22 -12.58 1.65 -6.00
C ILE A 22 -11.38 2.49 -5.61
N ARG A 23 -11.54 3.36 -4.61
CA ARG A 23 -10.42 4.04 -3.96
C ARG A 23 -10.28 3.51 -2.55
N ILE A 24 -9.08 3.11 -2.19
CA ILE A 24 -8.79 2.63 -0.85
C ILE A 24 -7.45 3.18 -0.34
N GLN A 25 -7.43 3.60 0.92
CA GLN A 25 -6.22 3.90 1.65
C GLN A 25 -5.94 2.80 2.68
N VAL A 26 -4.77 2.19 2.59
CA VAL A 26 -4.30 1.11 3.44
C VAL A 26 -3.10 1.60 4.26
N PRO A 27 -3.21 1.68 5.60
CA PRO A 27 -2.09 2.03 6.45
C PRO A 27 -1.17 0.82 6.65
N VAL A 28 0.12 1.00 6.40
CA VAL A 28 1.13 -0.06 6.53
C VAL A 28 2.36 0.43 7.30
N THR A 29 3.25 -0.48 7.68
CA THR A 29 4.60 -0.14 8.14
C THR A 29 5.57 -0.22 6.97
N SER A 30 6.39 0.81 6.76
CA SER A 30 7.58 0.73 5.90
C SER A 30 8.85 0.90 6.73
N LEU A 31 9.89 0.14 6.38
CA LEU A 31 11.20 0.22 6.99
C LEU A 31 12.24 0.53 5.92
N CYS A 32 13.09 1.53 6.21
CA CYS A 32 14.00 2.10 5.23
C CYS A 32 15.21 1.17 4.96
N PRO A 33 15.42 0.70 3.71
CA PRO A 33 16.58 -0.11 3.35
C PRO A 33 17.90 0.63 3.59
N CYS A 34 17.96 1.92 3.24
CA CYS A 34 19.16 2.75 3.41
C CYS A 34 19.58 2.82 4.88
N SER A 35 18.63 3.08 5.78
CA SER A 35 18.93 3.15 7.22
C SER A 35 19.45 1.84 7.76
N LYS A 36 18.90 0.71 7.32
CA LYS A 36 19.37 -0.63 7.72
C LYS A 36 20.80 -0.88 7.22
N GLU A 37 21.11 -0.48 5.99
CA GLU A 37 22.41 -0.73 5.37
C GLU A 37 23.55 0.04 6.04
N ILE A 38 23.31 1.29 6.44
CA ILE A 38 24.36 2.18 6.96
C ILE A 38 24.52 2.15 8.48
N SER A 39 23.60 1.52 9.22
CA SER A 39 23.60 1.52 10.69
C SER A 39 24.12 0.20 11.24
N ASP A 40 24.97 0.25 12.26
CA ASP A 40 25.45 -0.96 12.96
C ASP A 40 24.33 -1.76 13.63
N TYR A 41 23.22 -1.08 14.00
CA TYR A 41 22.04 -1.68 14.61
C TYR A 41 20.79 -0.85 14.32
N GLY A 42 19.66 -1.55 14.18
CA GLY A 42 18.36 -0.93 13.95
C GLY A 42 18.22 -0.34 12.54
N ALA A 43 17.04 0.20 12.28
CA ALA A 43 16.70 0.94 11.08
C ALA A 43 15.46 1.78 11.39
N HIS A 44 15.37 3.00 10.86
CA HIS A 44 14.14 3.76 11.03
C HIS A 44 12.99 3.15 10.22
N ASN A 45 11.80 3.22 10.80
CA ASN A 45 10.55 2.79 10.20
C ASN A 45 9.45 3.79 10.57
N GLN A 46 8.39 3.76 9.79
CA GLN A 46 7.29 4.71 9.92
C GLN A 46 5.98 4.09 9.47
N ARG A 47 4.90 4.76 9.85
CA ARG A 47 3.61 4.55 9.20
C ARG A 47 3.69 5.11 7.78
N SER A 48 3.16 4.35 6.85
CA SER A 48 2.94 4.77 5.47
C SER A 48 1.47 4.60 5.11
N HIS A 49 0.96 5.48 4.26
CA HIS A 49 -0.33 5.30 3.63
C HIS A 49 -0.13 4.92 2.18
N VAL A 50 -0.70 3.79 1.78
CA VAL A 50 -0.79 3.40 0.39
C VAL A 50 -2.21 3.65 -0.07
N THR A 51 -2.38 4.52 -1.07
CA THR A 51 -3.68 4.79 -1.69
C THR A 51 -3.73 4.16 -3.07
N ALA A 52 -4.68 3.25 -3.29
CA ALA A 52 -4.95 2.66 -4.59
C ALA A 52 -6.29 3.16 -5.13
N LYS A 53 -6.28 3.66 -6.36
CA LYS A 53 -7.47 3.85 -7.20
C LYS A 53 -7.46 2.74 -8.24
N VAL A 54 -8.53 1.96 -8.33
CA VAL A 54 -8.64 0.80 -9.21
C VAL A 54 -9.93 0.88 -9.99
N LYS A 55 -9.82 0.97 -11.31
CA LYS A 55 -10.94 0.84 -12.24
C LYS A 55 -10.94 -0.59 -12.78
N SER A 56 -12.06 -1.28 -12.59
CA SER A 56 -12.20 -2.69 -12.94
C SER A 56 -13.33 -2.91 -13.94
N THR A 57 -13.15 -3.86 -14.84
CA THR A 57 -14.21 -4.35 -15.75
C THR A 57 -15.08 -5.43 -15.12
N GLN A 58 -14.61 -6.01 -14.01
CA GLN A 58 -15.27 -7.11 -13.31
C GLN A 58 -15.34 -6.83 -11.81
N PHE A 59 -16.09 -7.65 -11.09
CA PHE A 59 -16.15 -7.56 -9.64
C PHE A 59 -14.78 -7.92 -9.00
N ILE A 60 -14.33 -7.07 -8.08
CA ILE A 60 -13.13 -7.27 -7.25
C ILE A 60 -13.53 -6.95 -5.81
N TRP A 61 -13.22 -7.85 -4.87
CA TRP A 61 -13.41 -7.58 -3.44
C TRP A 61 -12.44 -6.51 -2.97
N ILE A 62 -12.88 -5.63 -2.08
CA ILE A 62 -12.02 -4.58 -1.51
C ILE A 62 -10.84 -5.24 -0.78
N GLU A 63 -11.10 -6.35 -0.11
CA GLU A 63 -10.14 -7.18 0.61
C GLU A 63 -9.02 -7.70 -0.30
N GLU A 64 -9.31 -8.04 -1.57
CA GLU A 64 -8.27 -8.47 -2.51
C GLU A 64 -7.24 -7.35 -2.77
N ILE A 65 -7.70 -6.10 -2.81
CA ILE A 65 -6.83 -4.93 -2.99
C ILE A 65 -6.01 -4.68 -1.72
N ILE A 66 -6.64 -4.81 -0.54
CA ILE A 66 -5.95 -4.71 0.76
C ILE A 66 -4.86 -5.76 0.87
N ASP A 67 -5.17 -7.02 0.57
CA ASP A 67 -4.25 -8.15 0.66
C ASP A 67 -3.02 -7.94 -0.23
N ILE A 68 -3.21 -7.43 -1.46
CA ILE A 68 -2.10 -7.09 -2.35
C ILE A 68 -1.21 -6.01 -1.74
N ILE A 69 -1.80 -4.94 -1.21
CA ILE A 69 -1.03 -3.82 -0.64
C ILE A 69 -0.27 -4.26 0.62
N GLU A 70 -0.94 -4.97 1.53
CA GLU A 70 -0.36 -5.46 2.78
C GLU A 70 0.75 -6.49 2.53
N ALA A 71 0.56 -7.39 1.56
CA ALA A 71 1.58 -8.37 1.18
C ALA A 71 2.86 -7.73 0.63
N GLU A 72 2.73 -6.56 -0.03
CA GLU A 72 3.87 -5.84 -0.59
C GLU A 72 4.49 -4.81 0.37
N ALA A 73 3.91 -4.59 1.56
CA ALA A 73 4.50 -3.71 2.57
C ALA A 73 5.70 -4.36 3.29
N SER A 74 6.49 -3.58 4.04
CA SER A 74 7.49 -4.17 4.94
C SER A 74 6.81 -5.02 6.01
N CYS A 75 5.71 -4.51 6.58
CA CYS A 75 4.77 -5.27 7.40
C CYS A 75 3.40 -4.58 7.44
N GLU A 76 2.34 -5.37 7.44
CA GLU A 76 0.97 -4.96 7.72
C GLU A 76 0.76 -4.50 9.17
N LEU A 77 -0.37 -3.83 9.43
CA LEU A 77 -0.73 -3.33 10.76
C LEU A 77 -1.70 -4.27 11.48
N TYR A 78 -1.55 -4.31 12.80
CA TYR A 78 -2.42 -5.06 13.69
C TYR A 78 -2.88 -4.16 14.83
N GLY A 79 -4.20 -4.07 15.06
CA GLY A 79 -4.75 -3.17 16.08
C GLY A 79 -4.37 -3.53 17.52
N LEU A 80 -4.01 -4.78 17.78
CA LEU A 80 -3.49 -5.23 19.07
C LEU A 80 -2.50 -6.38 18.87
N LEU A 81 -1.31 -6.23 19.44
CA LEU A 81 -0.24 -7.22 19.40
C LEU A 81 0.12 -7.69 20.81
N LYS A 82 0.37 -8.99 20.99
CA LYS A 82 1.05 -9.52 22.18
C LYS A 82 2.56 -9.45 21.96
N ARG A 83 3.35 -9.64 23.02
CA ARG A 83 4.83 -9.62 22.91
C ARG A 83 5.41 -10.55 21.84
N PRO A 84 4.94 -11.81 21.67
CA PRO A 84 5.43 -12.67 20.59
C PRO A 84 5.09 -12.12 19.20
N ASP A 85 3.93 -11.48 19.07
CA ASP A 85 3.46 -10.90 17.81
C ASP A 85 4.27 -9.63 17.48
N GLU A 86 4.56 -8.79 18.49
CA GLU A 86 5.40 -7.60 18.37
C GLU A 86 6.83 -7.96 17.91
N LYS A 87 7.41 -9.03 18.47
CA LYS A 87 8.69 -9.58 18.00
C LYS A 87 8.61 -9.94 16.51
N PHE A 88 7.56 -10.67 16.12
CA PHE A 88 7.39 -11.13 14.75
C PHE A 88 7.28 -9.97 13.75
N VAL A 89 6.40 -8.98 14.00
CA VAL A 89 6.21 -7.86 13.07
C VAL A 89 7.46 -6.99 12.96
N THR A 90 8.21 -6.85 14.06
CA THR A 90 9.48 -6.10 14.07
C THR A 90 10.52 -6.80 13.21
N GLU A 91 10.69 -8.10 13.38
CA GLU A 91 11.64 -8.91 12.59
C GLU A 91 11.22 -8.96 11.11
N LYS A 92 9.92 -9.17 10.82
CA LYS A 92 9.37 -9.19 9.46
C LYS A 92 9.64 -7.88 8.72
N ALA A 93 9.35 -6.73 9.33
CA ALA A 93 9.62 -5.44 8.72
C ALA A 93 11.12 -5.20 8.52
N TYR A 94 11.94 -5.62 9.48
CA TYR A 94 13.39 -5.48 9.40
C TYR A 94 13.97 -6.31 8.26
N ASP A 95 13.47 -7.54 8.04
CA ASP A 95 13.93 -8.45 6.99
C ASP A 95 13.38 -8.12 5.60
N ASN A 96 12.29 -7.33 5.51
CA ASN A 96 11.67 -6.88 4.27
C ASN A 96 11.64 -5.34 4.14
N PRO A 97 12.80 -4.65 4.16
CA PRO A 97 12.83 -3.21 4.03
C PRO A 97 12.44 -2.79 2.61
N LYS A 98 11.65 -1.72 2.46
CA LYS A 98 11.23 -1.20 1.15
C LYS A 98 11.23 0.33 1.13
N PHE A 99 11.77 0.92 0.07
CA PHE A 99 11.56 2.35 -0.20
C PHE A 99 10.13 2.63 -0.64
N VAL A 100 9.73 3.90 -0.60
CA VAL A 100 8.40 4.33 -1.07
C VAL A 100 8.18 3.99 -2.54
N GLU A 101 9.24 4.07 -3.36
CA GLU A 101 9.21 3.70 -4.77
C GLU A 101 9.13 2.19 -4.98
N ASP A 102 9.67 1.37 -4.08
CA ASP A 102 9.58 -0.09 -4.16
C ASP A 102 8.13 -0.53 -3.91
N LEU A 103 7.47 0.06 -2.91
CA LEU A 103 6.06 -0.21 -2.60
C LEU A 103 5.17 -0.01 -3.83
N VAL A 104 5.22 1.17 -4.46
CA VAL A 104 4.35 1.45 -5.62
C VAL A 104 4.71 0.56 -6.81
N ARG A 105 6.00 0.22 -7.02
CA ARG A 105 6.44 -0.65 -8.11
C ARG A 105 5.95 -2.09 -7.95
N ASP A 106 6.03 -2.64 -6.75
CA ASP A 106 5.63 -4.02 -6.50
C ASP A 106 4.09 -4.19 -6.55
N ILE A 107 3.34 -3.24 -5.98
CA ILE A 107 1.87 -3.23 -6.07
C ILE A 107 1.43 -3.05 -7.53
N ALA A 108 2.06 -2.11 -8.26
CA ALA A 108 1.79 -1.93 -9.69
C ALA A 108 2.04 -3.22 -10.48
N ARG A 109 3.09 -4.00 -10.15
CA ARG A 109 3.34 -5.30 -10.79
C ARG A 109 2.16 -6.25 -10.57
N LYS A 110 1.65 -6.35 -9.33
CA LYS A 110 0.48 -7.18 -9.00
C LYS A 110 -0.78 -6.73 -9.74
N PHE A 111 -1.03 -5.43 -9.82
CA PHE A 111 -2.18 -4.91 -10.58
C PHE A 111 -2.06 -5.10 -12.09
N ASN A 112 -0.85 -5.22 -12.64
CA ASN A 112 -0.65 -5.57 -14.05
C ASN A 112 -0.86 -7.07 -14.33
N GLU A 113 -0.74 -7.92 -13.31
CA GLU A 113 -0.99 -9.37 -13.41
C GLU A 113 -2.49 -9.71 -13.34
N ASP A 114 -3.34 -8.78 -12.84
CA ASP A 114 -4.79 -8.97 -12.73
C ASP A 114 -5.54 -8.41 -13.95
N GLU A 115 -6.01 -9.30 -14.83
CA GLU A 115 -6.76 -8.95 -16.04
C GLU A 115 -8.08 -8.21 -15.78
N ARG A 116 -8.62 -8.25 -14.57
CA ARG A 116 -9.84 -7.52 -14.19
C ARG A 116 -9.56 -6.02 -14.08
N ILE A 117 -8.33 -5.64 -13.73
CA ILE A 117 -7.91 -4.25 -13.51
C ILE A 117 -7.58 -3.59 -14.86
N GLU A 118 -8.48 -2.73 -15.30
CA GLU A 118 -8.33 -1.96 -16.54
C GLU A 118 -7.31 -0.84 -16.37
N ALA A 119 -7.42 -0.11 -15.26
CA ALA A 119 -6.62 1.07 -14.97
C ALA A 119 -6.45 1.24 -13.45
N TYR A 120 -5.34 1.86 -13.05
CA TYR A 120 -5.07 2.13 -11.63
C TYR A 120 -4.15 3.33 -11.40
N SER A 121 -4.17 3.84 -10.16
CA SER A 121 -3.18 4.74 -9.59
C SER A 121 -2.80 4.19 -8.21
N VAL A 122 -1.52 3.94 -7.99
CA VAL A 122 -0.99 3.54 -6.68
C VAL A 122 -0.09 4.64 -6.18
N GLU A 123 -0.41 5.17 -5.02
CA GLU A 123 0.31 6.23 -4.34
C GLU A 123 0.82 5.67 -3.02
N ALA A 124 2.07 5.93 -2.66
CA ALA A 124 2.60 5.62 -1.34
C ALA A 124 3.16 6.90 -0.72
N GLU A 125 2.77 7.18 0.51
CA GLU A 125 3.25 8.29 1.30
C GLU A 125 3.84 7.76 2.62
N ASN A 126 5.12 7.99 2.83
CA ASN A 126 5.80 7.68 4.09
C ASN A 126 5.83 8.93 4.96
N PHE A 127 5.24 8.85 6.16
CA PHE A 127 5.36 9.90 7.17
C PHE A 127 6.70 9.73 7.90
N GLU A 128 7.77 10.22 7.27
CA GLU A 128 9.16 9.99 7.69
C GLU A 128 9.38 10.22 9.19
N SER A 129 9.87 9.22 9.90
CA SER A 129 10.04 9.29 11.36
C SER A 129 11.17 10.24 11.79
N ILE A 130 12.07 10.57 10.87
CA ILE A 130 13.28 11.39 11.12
C ILE A 130 13.24 12.76 10.42
N HIS A 131 12.15 13.05 9.68
CA HIS A 131 11.97 14.30 8.94
C HIS A 131 10.56 14.86 9.18
N ASN A 132 10.37 16.17 8.99
CA ASN A 132 9.06 16.81 9.13
C ASN A 132 8.38 17.03 7.76
N HIS A 133 8.55 16.07 6.86
CA HIS A 133 7.92 16.02 5.54
C HIS A 133 7.76 14.57 5.11
N SER A 134 6.84 14.30 4.19
CA SER A 134 6.63 12.96 3.67
C SER A 134 7.55 12.66 2.48
N ALA A 135 7.97 11.41 2.35
CA ALA A 135 8.45 10.86 1.09
C ALA A 135 7.26 10.28 0.32
N TYR A 136 7.19 10.53 -1.00
CA TYR A 136 6.02 10.19 -1.82
C TYR A 136 6.43 9.61 -3.16
N ALA A 137 5.71 8.57 -3.60
CA ALA A 137 5.81 8.03 -4.94
C ALA A 137 4.43 7.66 -5.49
N GLN A 138 4.28 7.70 -6.81
CA GLN A 138 3.05 7.33 -7.50
C GLN A 138 3.34 6.61 -8.82
N ILE A 139 2.55 5.60 -9.14
CA ILE A 139 2.47 4.98 -10.47
C ILE A 139 1.02 4.98 -10.93
N THR A 140 0.79 5.48 -12.14
CA THR A 140 -0.53 5.50 -12.77
C THR A 140 -0.48 4.78 -14.11
N ARG A 141 -1.49 3.94 -14.37
CA ARG A 141 -1.72 3.28 -15.66
C ARG A 141 -3.18 3.46 -16.07
N GLY A 142 -3.42 4.14 -17.18
CA GLY A 142 -4.73 4.20 -17.84
C GLY A 142 -5.83 4.98 -17.11
N LEU A 143 -5.58 5.54 -15.92
CA LEU A 143 -6.48 6.51 -15.30
C LEU A 143 -6.14 7.90 -15.83
N ASP A 144 -7.10 8.56 -16.45
CA ASP A 144 -6.97 9.97 -16.83
C ASP A 144 -7.01 10.85 -15.56
N SER A 145 -6.21 11.92 -15.55
CA SER A 145 -6.08 12.86 -14.43
C SER A 145 -7.22 13.88 -14.41
#